data_AF-A0A933GLR5-F1
#
_entry.id   AF-A0A933GLR5-F1
#
_cell.length_a   1.000
_cell.length_b   1.000
_cell.length_c   1.000
_cell.angle_alpha   90.00
_cell.angle_beta   90.00
_cell.angle_gamma   90.00
#
_symmetry.space_group_name_H-M   'P 1'
#
loop_
_entity.id
_entity.type
_entity.pdbx_description
1 polymer ?
#
loop_
_entity_poly.entity_id
_entity_poly.type
_entity_poly.pdbx_seq_one_letter_code
_entity_poly.pdbx_strand_id
1 'polypeptide(L)'
;MNDKKKALYPTEPLKIWEDAKKLRAKIFNEYASAHADGKLRVFSSTSISPSLACGFEDVQIMGLEPLLAQLGATQDFALHCLGASENYGYSRDMCAMSKLVWGSALWDKFNLPDGTVLEKWPKPDLMICTGLSGCHNKIIQFLAEYTETPFYLIDSPRFYPYNDDDT
;
A
#
# COMPACT_ATOMS: atom_id res chain seq x y z
N MET A 1 -30.23 -17.14 3.28
CA MET A 1 -29.18 -17.47 4.27
C MET A 1 -28.79 -16.19 5.00
N ASN A 2 -29.20 -16.05 6.27
CA ASN A 2 -28.42 -15.42 7.34
C ASN A 2 -29.32 -15.22 8.57
N ASP A 3 -29.47 -16.30 9.34
CA ASP A 3 -29.65 -16.15 10.78
C ASP A 3 -28.38 -15.49 11.31
N LYS A 4 -28.48 -14.20 11.65
CA LYS A 4 -27.41 -13.51 12.37
C LYS A 4 -27.21 -14.24 13.70
N LYS A 5 -26.14 -15.04 13.79
CA LYS A 5 -25.69 -15.61 15.07
C LYS A 5 -25.64 -14.48 16.09
N LYS A 6 -26.42 -14.62 17.17
CA LYS A 6 -26.47 -13.67 18.28
C LYS A 6 -25.04 -13.54 18.83
N ALA A 7 -24.47 -12.34 18.80
CA ALA A 7 -23.11 -12.10 19.29
C ALA A 7 -23.04 -12.53 20.76
N LEU A 8 -21.99 -13.29 21.11
CA LEU A 8 -21.81 -13.85 22.45
C LEU A 8 -21.61 -12.75 23.52
N TYR A 9 -21.08 -11.59 23.09
CA TYR A 9 -20.79 -10.44 23.93
C TYR A 9 -21.42 -9.17 23.33
N PRO A 10 -21.96 -8.27 24.18
CA PRO A 10 -22.39 -6.95 23.72
C PRO A 10 -21.19 -6.18 23.17
N THR A 11 -21.32 -5.64 21.96
CA THR A 11 -20.31 -4.79 21.33
C THR A 11 -20.86 -3.37 21.18
N GLU A 12 -20.01 -2.37 21.39
CA GLU A 12 -20.32 -0.98 21.05
C GLU A 12 -19.54 -0.56 19.80
N PRO A 13 -20.09 0.33 18.96
CA PRO A 13 -19.33 0.93 17.86
C PRO A 13 -18.09 1.66 18.39
N LEU A 14 -17.00 1.65 17.62
CA LEU A 14 -15.79 2.40 17.95
C LEU A 14 -16.11 3.91 17.95
N LYS A 15 -16.06 4.55 19.12
CA LYS A 15 -16.46 5.96 19.32
C LYS A 15 -15.64 6.96 18.49
N ILE A 16 -14.41 6.61 18.18
CA ILE A 16 -13.45 7.44 17.42
C ILE A 16 -13.42 7.11 15.92
N TRP A 17 -14.39 6.34 15.41
CA TRP A 17 -14.34 5.82 14.04
C TRP A 17 -14.31 6.93 12.98
N GLU A 18 -15.11 7.98 13.15
CA GLU A 18 -15.11 9.09 12.20
C GLU A 18 -13.79 9.87 12.21
N ASP A 19 -13.16 10.01 13.38
CA ASP A 19 -11.86 10.68 13.48
C ASP A 19 -10.74 9.81 12.88
N ALA A 20 -10.81 8.48 13.03
CA ALA A 20 -9.91 7.55 12.35
C ALA A 20 -10.03 7.64 10.82
N LYS A 21 -11.25 7.76 10.27
CA LYS A 21 -11.46 7.99 8.83
C LYS A 21 -10.87 9.31 8.36
N LYS A 22 -11.08 10.39 9.11
CA LYS A 22 -10.48 11.71 8.79
C LYS A 22 -8.96 11.64 8.78
N LEU A 23 -8.36 10.97 9.77
CA LEU A 23 -6.90 10.80 9.84
C LEU A 23 -6.38 10.00 8.65
N ARG A 24 -7.06 8.92 8.26
CA ARG A 24 -6.74 8.15 7.06
C ARG A 24 -6.83 9.03 5.80
N ALA A 25 -7.93 9.75 5.62
CA ALA A 25 -8.11 10.65 4.47
C ALA A 25 -7.01 11.70 4.41
N LYS A 26 -6.64 12.27 5.56
CA LYS A 26 -5.53 13.23 5.67
C LYS A 26 -4.22 12.64 5.14
N ILE A 27 -3.82 11.45 5.57
CA ILE A 27 -2.57 10.80 5.13
C ILE A 27 -2.53 10.61 3.61
N PHE A 28 -3.63 10.19 2.99
CA PHE A 28 -3.71 10.01 1.54
C PHE A 28 -3.66 11.34 0.78
N ASN A 29 -4.37 12.36 1.27
CA ASN A 29 -4.35 13.70 0.68
C ASN A 29 -2.96 14.33 0.78
N GLU A 30 -2.34 14.29 1.95
CA GLU A 30 -0.98 14.81 2.16
C GLU A 30 0.04 14.08 1.29
N TYR A 31 -0.11 12.76 1.10
CA TYR A 31 0.79 12.02 0.21
C TYR A 31 0.60 12.44 -1.26
N ALA A 32 -0.64 12.61 -1.70
CA ALA A 32 -0.94 13.10 -3.03
C ALA A 32 -0.42 14.55 -3.24
N SER A 33 -0.56 15.44 -2.25
CA SER A 33 -0.13 16.83 -2.33
C SER A 33 1.33 17.10 -1.96
N ALA A 34 2.07 16.10 -1.45
CA ALA A 34 3.38 16.26 -0.83
C ALA A 34 4.35 17.21 -1.57
N HIS A 35 4.50 17.06 -2.89
CA HIS A 35 5.37 17.93 -3.69
C HIS A 35 4.92 19.39 -3.73
N ALA A 36 3.61 19.66 -3.73
CA ALA A 36 3.08 21.02 -3.66
C ALA A 36 3.39 21.69 -2.30
N ASP A 37 3.54 20.86 -1.26
CA ASP A 37 3.88 21.28 0.10
C ASP A 37 5.41 21.28 0.34
N GLY A 38 6.22 21.05 -0.69
CA GLY A 38 7.70 20.99 -0.59
C GLY A 38 8.25 19.72 0.05
N LYS A 39 7.42 18.68 0.23
CA LYS A 39 7.80 17.42 0.87
C LYS A 39 8.13 16.33 -0.14
N LEU A 40 9.04 15.43 0.22
CA LEU A 40 9.33 14.20 -0.51
C LEU A 40 8.27 13.12 -0.20
N ARG A 41 7.96 12.28 -1.19
CA ARG A 41 7.11 11.10 -1.04
C ARG A 41 7.97 9.88 -0.76
N VAL A 42 7.71 9.21 0.36
CA VAL A 42 8.33 7.93 0.71
C VAL A 42 7.30 6.83 0.62
N PHE A 43 7.56 5.80 -0.17
CA PHE A 43 6.72 4.60 -0.22
C PHE A 43 7.39 3.45 0.50
N SER A 44 6.66 2.74 1.36
CA SER A 44 7.30 1.77 2.24
C SER A 44 6.44 0.56 2.59
N SER A 45 7.07 -0.55 3.00
CA SER A 45 6.35 -1.62 3.68
C SER A 45 5.75 -1.12 5.00
N THR A 46 4.59 -1.63 5.41
CA THR A 46 3.87 -1.10 6.59
C THR A 46 4.60 -1.37 7.90
N SER A 47 5.35 -2.47 8.00
CA SER A 47 6.26 -2.67 9.13
C SER A 47 7.45 -1.71 9.03
N ILE A 48 7.77 -1.03 10.13
CA ILE A 48 9.03 -0.29 10.39
C ILE A 48 9.13 1.14 9.80
N SER A 49 8.25 1.54 8.89
CA SER A 49 8.41 2.81 8.15
C SER A 49 8.54 4.12 8.97
N PRO A 50 7.78 4.35 10.07
CA PRO A 50 7.78 5.67 10.70
C PRO A 50 9.15 6.06 11.26
N SER A 51 9.82 5.17 12.01
CA SER A 51 11.06 5.50 12.71
C SER A 51 12.22 5.83 11.77
N LEU A 52 12.31 5.16 10.62
CA LEU A 52 13.32 5.43 9.60
C LEU A 52 13.11 6.79 8.92
N ALA A 53 11.84 7.16 8.75
CA ALA A 53 11.46 8.40 8.12
C ALA A 53 11.37 9.58 9.11
N CYS A 54 11.28 9.33 10.43
CA CYS A 54 11.23 10.37 11.48
C CYS A 54 12.49 11.25 11.52
N GLY A 55 13.61 10.82 10.94
CA GLY A 55 14.81 11.64 10.80
C GLY A 55 14.73 12.70 9.70
N PHE A 56 13.69 12.66 8.85
CA PHE A 56 13.46 13.63 7.79
C PHE A 56 12.29 14.54 8.17
N GLU A 57 12.49 15.85 8.13
CA GLU A 57 11.43 16.83 8.46
C GLU A 57 10.42 16.99 7.31
N ASP A 58 10.88 16.86 6.07
CA ASP A 58 10.11 17.16 4.86
C ASP A 58 9.71 15.89 4.08
N VAL A 59 9.14 14.90 4.76
CA VAL A 59 8.69 13.65 4.13
C VAL A 59 7.22 13.35 4.42
N GLN A 60 6.54 12.80 3.42
CA GLN A 60 5.23 12.18 3.56
C GLN A 60 5.31 10.71 3.17
N ILE A 61 4.88 9.85 4.07
CA ILE A 61 5.06 8.40 3.92
C ILE A 61 3.73 7.74 3.57
N MET A 62 3.77 6.80 2.62
CA MET A 62 2.67 5.91 2.33
C MET A 62 3.09 4.46 2.54
N GLY A 63 2.34 3.74 3.37
CA GLY A 63 2.50 2.31 3.56
C GLY A 63 1.85 1.51 2.43
N LEU A 64 2.53 0.46 1.99
CA LEU A 64 2.07 -0.47 0.96
C LEU A 64 0.72 -1.07 1.32
N GLU A 65 0.55 -1.61 2.53
CA GLU A 65 -0.68 -2.29 2.93
C GLU A 65 -1.88 -1.33 3.10
N PRO A 66 -1.75 -0.15 3.74
CA PRO A 66 -2.79 0.89 3.71
C PRO A 66 -3.19 1.30 2.30
N LEU A 67 -2.22 1.49 1.39
CA LEU A 67 -2.48 1.82 -0.01
C LEU A 67 -3.29 0.70 -0.67
N LEU A 68 -2.82 -0.54 -0.61
CA LEU A 68 -3.50 -1.71 -1.18
C LEU A 68 -4.96 -1.77 -0.71
N ALA A 69 -5.18 -1.58 0.60
CA ALA A 69 -6.51 -1.68 1.19
C ALA A 69 -7.42 -0.56 0.68
N GLN A 70 -6.87 0.63 0.43
CA GLN A 70 -7.60 1.72 -0.20
C GLN A 70 -7.93 1.43 -1.67
N LEU A 71 -6.98 0.93 -2.45
CA LEU A 71 -7.21 0.58 -3.86
C LEU A 71 -8.29 -0.51 -3.98
N GLY A 72 -8.23 -1.53 -3.12
CA GLY A 72 -9.19 -2.64 -3.09
C GLY A 72 -10.57 -2.28 -2.54
N ALA A 73 -10.68 -1.22 -1.73
CA ALA A 73 -11.96 -0.79 -1.14
C ALA A 73 -12.92 -0.17 -2.18
N THR A 74 -12.40 0.31 -3.32
CA THR A 74 -13.20 0.87 -4.41
C THR A 74 -13.26 -0.15 -5.54
N GLN A 75 -14.37 -0.92 -5.62
CA GLN A 75 -14.48 -2.08 -6.51
C GLN A 75 -14.13 -1.77 -7.97
N ASP A 76 -14.68 -0.71 -8.55
CA ASP A 76 -14.44 -0.37 -9.95
C ASP A 76 -12.98 0.02 -10.19
N PHE A 77 -12.40 0.82 -9.29
CA PHE A 77 -10.99 1.20 -9.35
C PHE A 77 -10.08 -0.04 -9.25
N ALA A 78 -10.41 -0.96 -8.34
CA ALA A 78 -9.69 -2.21 -8.16
C ALA A 78 -9.71 -3.05 -9.44
N LEU A 79 -10.87 -3.20 -10.09
CA LEU A 79 -11.01 -3.93 -11.34
C LEU A 79 -10.16 -3.31 -12.46
N HIS A 80 -10.13 -1.98 -12.56
CA HIS A 80 -9.24 -1.29 -13.51
C HIS A 80 -7.75 -1.56 -13.22
N CYS A 81 -7.33 -1.55 -11.96
CA CYS A 81 -5.94 -1.87 -11.59
C CYS A 81 -5.58 -3.32 -11.95
N LEU A 82 -6.47 -4.27 -11.66
CA LEU A 82 -6.27 -5.67 -12.04
C LEU A 82 -6.11 -5.81 -13.56
N GLY A 83 -7.00 -5.18 -14.33
CA GLY A 83 -6.94 -5.17 -15.79
C GLY A 83 -5.68 -4.50 -16.33
N ALA A 84 -5.24 -3.38 -15.75
CA ALA A 84 -4.01 -2.69 -16.15
C ALA A 84 -2.77 -3.57 -15.96
N SER A 85 -2.68 -4.27 -14.83
CA SER A 85 -1.58 -5.22 -14.58
C SER A 85 -1.60 -6.41 -15.55
N GLU A 86 -2.78 -6.97 -15.82
CA GLU A 86 -2.92 -8.11 -16.73
C GLU A 86 -2.61 -7.71 -18.19
N ASN A 87 -3.04 -6.52 -18.63
CA ASN A 87 -2.72 -5.97 -19.94
C ASN A 87 -1.23 -5.65 -20.12
N TYR A 88 -0.52 -5.33 -19.03
CA TYR A 88 0.93 -5.15 -19.04
C TYR A 88 1.69 -6.47 -19.21
N GLY A 89 1.03 -7.61 -18.94
CA GLY A 89 1.59 -8.95 -19.11
C GLY A 89 1.76 -9.74 -17.81
N TYR A 90 1.29 -9.23 -16.67
CA TYR A 90 1.28 -10.00 -15.43
C TYR A 90 0.21 -11.09 -15.47
N SER A 91 0.59 -12.29 -15.03
CA SER A 91 -0.35 -13.41 -14.99
C SER A 91 -1.49 -13.18 -14.01
N ARG A 92 -2.67 -13.71 -14.33
CA ARG A 92 -3.88 -13.52 -13.50
C ARG A 92 -3.78 -14.19 -12.14
N ASP A 93 -2.97 -15.23 -12.01
CA ASP A 93 -2.72 -15.98 -10.77
C ASP A 93 -1.81 -15.25 -9.78
N MET A 94 -1.17 -14.16 -10.22
CA MET A 94 -0.40 -13.29 -9.33
C MET A 94 -1.27 -12.72 -8.21
N CYS A 95 -0.64 -12.49 -7.06
CA CYS A 95 -1.28 -11.92 -5.89
C CYS A 95 -2.03 -10.63 -6.25
N ALA A 96 -3.31 -10.54 -5.87
CA ALA A 96 -4.13 -9.36 -6.12
C ALA A 96 -3.51 -8.09 -5.52
N MET A 97 -2.83 -8.18 -4.37
CA MET A 97 -2.14 -7.04 -3.75
C MET A 97 -1.12 -6.41 -4.70
N SER A 98 -0.32 -7.24 -5.39
CA SER A 98 0.64 -6.78 -6.38
C SER A 98 -0.06 -6.09 -7.55
N LYS A 99 -1.06 -6.76 -8.13
CA LYS A 99 -1.80 -6.25 -9.29
C LYS A 99 -2.56 -4.95 -8.99
N LEU A 100 -3.02 -4.74 -7.76
CA LEU A 100 -3.67 -3.49 -7.38
C LEU A 100 -2.69 -2.32 -7.40
N VAL A 101 -1.55 -2.45 -6.71
CA VAL A 101 -0.58 -1.34 -6.58
C VAL A 101 0.12 -1.09 -7.92
N TRP A 102 0.55 -2.15 -8.60
CA TRP A 102 1.14 -2.02 -9.94
C TRP A 102 0.13 -1.46 -10.92
N GLY A 103 -1.11 -1.95 -10.90
CA GLY A 103 -2.17 -1.49 -11.79
C GLY A 103 -2.46 -0.02 -11.63
N SER A 104 -2.49 0.49 -10.40
CA SER A 104 -2.64 1.91 -10.11
C SER A 104 -1.51 2.75 -10.71
N ALA A 105 -0.25 2.29 -10.59
CA ALA A 105 0.91 2.96 -11.18
C ALA A 105 0.94 2.87 -12.72
N LEU A 106 0.65 1.69 -13.28
CA LEU A 106 0.61 1.41 -14.72
C LEU A 106 -0.51 2.17 -15.44
N TRP A 107 -1.66 2.30 -14.78
CA TRP A 107 -2.80 3.07 -15.28
C TRP A 107 -2.62 4.58 -15.04
N ASP A 108 -1.60 4.98 -14.26
CA ASP A 108 -1.33 6.35 -13.83
C ASP A 108 -2.52 7.00 -13.12
N LYS A 109 -3.22 6.26 -12.25
CA LYS A 109 -4.36 6.76 -11.45
C LYS A 109 -4.19 6.45 -9.98
N PHE A 110 -4.80 7.26 -9.12
CA PHE A 110 -4.78 7.07 -7.67
C PHE A 110 -6.13 7.37 -7.04
N ASN A 111 -6.65 6.52 -6.16
CA ASN A 111 -7.93 6.77 -5.49
C ASN A 111 -7.73 7.28 -4.06
N LEU A 112 -8.44 8.34 -3.71
CA LEU A 112 -8.52 8.87 -2.36
C LEU A 112 -9.61 8.15 -1.56
N PRO A 113 -9.53 8.16 -0.21
CA PRO A 113 -10.52 7.53 0.66
C PRO A 113 -11.96 8.00 0.51
N ASP A 114 -12.20 9.18 -0.07
CA ASP A 114 -13.52 9.71 -0.38
C ASP A 114 -14.08 9.25 -1.75
N GLY A 115 -13.31 8.45 -2.49
CA GLY A 115 -13.66 7.95 -3.82
C GLY A 115 -13.17 8.83 -4.98
N THR A 116 -12.56 9.98 -4.70
CA THR A 116 -11.96 10.84 -5.72
C THR A 116 -10.82 10.10 -6.42
N VAL A 117 -10.83 10.08 -7.75
CA VAL A 117 -9.74 9.52 -8.56
C VAL A 117 -8.88 10.66 -9.09
N LEU A 118 -7.59 10.62 -8.77
CA LEU A 118 -6.60 11.52 -9.30
C LEU A 118 -6.11 11.03 -10.65
N GLU A 119 -5.86 12.00 -11.54
CA GLU A 119 -5.46 11.74 -12.92
C GLU A 119 -4.03 11.24 -13.09
N LYS A 120 -3.21 11.35 -12.03
CA LYS A 120 -1.82 10.89 -11.99
C LYS A 120 -1.58 10.10 -10.73
N TRP A 121 -0.76 9.07 -10.85
CA TRP A 121 -0.27 8.32 -9.71
C TRP A 121 0.83 9.11 -8.98
N PRO A 122 0.76 9.27 -7.64
CA PRO A 122 1.75 10.01 -6.87
C PRO A 122 3.06 9.23 -6.76
N LYS A 123 3.92 9.39 -7.78
CA LYS A 123 5.24 8.75 -7.85
C LYS A 123 6.06 9.06 -6.57
N PRO A 124 6.60 8.05 -5.87
CA PRO A 124 7.50 8.23 -4.74
C PRO A 124 8.85 8.77 -5.20
N ASP A 125 9.54 9.49 -4.30
CA ASP A 125 10.93 9.92 -4.49
C ASP A 125 11.91 8.89 -3.89
N LEU A 126 11.43 8.08 -2.95
CA LEU A 126 12.20 7.05 -2.26
C LEU A 126 11.29 5.87 -1.92
N MET A 127 11.80 4.65 -2.11
CA MET A 127 11.14 3.43 -1.67
C MET A 127 11.97 2.67 -0.63
N ILE A 128 11.32 2.23 0.44
CA ILE A 128 11.97 1.48 1.54
C ILE A 128 11.16 0.24 1.87
N CYS A 129 11.74 -0.94 1.73
CA CYS A 129 11.09 -2.19 2.12
C CYS A 129 11.86 -2.83 3.26
N THR A 130 11.16 -3.24 4.31
CA THR A 130 11.67 -4.20 5.29
C THR A 130 11.18 -5.58 4.90
N GLY A 131 12.10 -6.52 4.68
CA GLY A 131 11.83 -7.83 4.09
C GLY A 131 10.87 -8.72 4.89
N LEU A 132 9.56 -8.45 4.84
CA LEU A 132 8.52 -9.22 5.54
C LEU A 132 8.20 -10.53 4.82
N SER A 133 7.99 -10.45 3.51
CA SER A 133 7.74 -11.63 2.68
C SER A 133 8.19 -11.38 1.24
N GLY A 134 8.52 -12.47 0.54
CA GLY A 134 9.01 -12.39 -0.84
C GLY A 134 8.06 -11.64 -1.79
N CYS A 135 6.74 -11.75 -1.59
CA CYS A 135 5.78 -11.03 -2.43
C CYS A 135 5.79 -9.51 -2.18
N HIS A 136 5.87 -9.04 -0.93
CA HIS A 136 5.96 -7.59 -0.64
C HIS A 136 7.22 -6.97 -1.23
N ASN A 137 8.35 -7.69 -1.11
CA ASN A 137 9.62 -7.23 -1.67
C ASN A 137 9.52 -7.05 -3.19
N LYS A 138 8.88 -7.99 -3.89
CA LYS A 138 8.68 -7.89 -5.34
C LYS A 138 7.71 -6.79 -5.75
N ILE A 139 6.72 -6.47 -4.92
CA ILE A 139 5.81 -5.35 -5.20
C ILE A 139 6.60 -4.05 -5.28
N ILE A 140 7.41 -3.76 -4.25
CA ILE A 140 8.18 -2.53 -4.16
C ILE A 140 9.33 -2.52 -5.17
N GLN A 141 10.02 -3.65 -5.35
CA GLN A 141 11.09 -3.76 -6.35
C GLN A 141 10.59 -3.40 -7.75
N PHE A 142 9.49 -4.00 -8.21
CA PHE A 142 8.95 -3.68 -9.54
C PHE A 142 8.60 -2.21 -9.67
N LEU A 143 7.90 -1.64 -8.67
CA LEU A 143 7.51 -0.23 -8.72
C LEU A 143 8.73 0.68 -8.80
N ALA A 144 9.79 0.37 -8.03
CA ALA A 144 11.03 1.12 -8.06
C ALA A 144 11.70 1.08 -9.44
N GLU A 145 11.79 -0.10 -10.05
CA GLU A 145 12.35 -0.27 -11.40
C GLU A 145 11.50 0.43 -12.46
N TYR A 146 10.18 0.24 -12.42
CA TYR A 146 9.22 0.82 -13.38
C TYR A 146 9.22 2.36 -13.33
N THR A 147 9.37 2.92 -12.13
CA THR A 147 9.33 4.37 -11.93
C THR A 147 10.72 4.99 -11.87
N GLU A 148 11.80 4.21 -11.99
CA GLU A 148 13.18 4.69 -11.81
C GLU A 148 13.38 5.42 -10.46
N THR A 149 12.80 4.86 -9.40
CA THR A 149 12.85 5.44 -8.04
C THR A 149 13.89 4.70 -7.20
N PRO A 150 14.77 5.40 -6.44
CA PRO A 150 15.70 4.76 -5.52
C PRO A 150 15.00 3.81 -4.53
N PHE A 151 15.51 2.59 -4.42
CA PHE A 151 14.96 1.55 -3.56
C PHE A 151 15.99 1.01 -2.57
N TYR A 152 15.63 1.01 -1.28
CA TYR A 152 16.41 0.45 -0.20
C TYR A 152 15.66 -0.73 0.43
N LEU A 153 16.28 -1.90 0.37
CA LEU A 153 15.82 -3.10 1.06
C LEU A 153 16.55 -3.23 2.38
N ILE A 154 15.83 -3.15 3.48
CA ILE A 154 16.30 -3.59 4.80
C ILE A 154 15.97 -5.07 4.87
N ASP A 155 16.97 -5.87 4.56
CA ASP A 155 16.82 -7.31 4.56
C ASP A 155 16.67 -7.79 6.01
N SER A 156 15.45 -8.17 6.34
CA SER A 156 15.16 -8.84 7.60
C SER A 156 15.24 -10.33 7.32
N PRO A 157 16.29 -11.03 7.80
CA PRO A 157 16.38 -12.46 7.59
C PRO A 157 15.17 -13.13 8.23
N ARG A 158 14.80 -14.29 7.69
CA ARG A 158 13.63 -15.04 8.16
C ARG A 158 13.76 -15.30 9.67
N PHE A 159 12.73 -14.90 10.43
CA PHE A 159 12.69 -15.07 11.89
C PHE A 159 12.26 -16.45 12.37
N TYR A 160 11.86 -17.34 11.46
CA TYR A 160 11.41 -18.70 11.79
C TYR A 160 12.40 -19.72 11.24
N PRO A 161 12.79 -20.74 12.03
CA PRO A 161 13.25 -21.97 11.41
C PRO A 161 12.05 -22.51 10.61
N TYR A 162 12.15 -22.48 9.29
CA TYR A 162 11.61 -23.64 8.60
C TYR A 162 12.48 -24.79 9.08
N ASN A 163 11.87 -25.92 9.42
CA ASN A 163 12.65 -27.11 9.70
C ASN A 163 13.67 -27.26 8.57
N ASP A 164 14.95 -27.04 8.87
CA ASP A 164 16.07 -27.55 8.09
C ASP A 164 16.15 -29.07 8.33
N ASP A 165 14.99 -29.73 8.32
CA ASP A 165 14.93 -31.18 8.27
C ASP A 165 15.29 -31.52 6.84
N ASP A 166 16.54 -31.92 6.67
CA ASP A 166 17.06 -32.72 5.58
C ASP A 166 16.03 -33.79 5.12
N THR A 167 15.17 -33.43 4.16
CA THR A 167 14.39 -34.38 3.33
C THR A 167 14.35 -33.95 1.88
#